data_AF-A0A7S1WFP0-F1
#
_entry.id   AF-A0A7S1WFP0-F1
#
_cell.length_a   1.000
_cell.length_b   1.000
_cell.length_c   1.000
_cell.angle_alpha   90.00
_cell.angle_beta   90.00
_cell.angle_gamma   90.00
#
_symmetry.space_group_name_H-M   'P 1'
#
loop_
_entity.id
_entity.type
_entity.pdbx_description
1 polymer ?
#
loop_
_entity_poly.entity_id
_entity_poly.type
_entity_poly.pdbx_seq_one_letter_code
_entity_poly.pdbx_strand_id
1 'polypeptide(L)'
;EPADEIYGLPESVLGTFTFPMPIKVGRTEPKVMRCMNWMAAGALYVDRVLTVSPTYAWELLNLPEMGVELDDIFERKGITGIVNGVKEGINPTNEAFVKKATMLSTYTIKDVDEKKAAMKKYVQELYGLPVSETSALCVFVGRMDLQKGYDYLLAALAAVLDNLDLQIIVVGTGRSDLVAS
;
A
#
# COMPACT_ATOMS: atom_id res chain seq x y z
N GLU A 1 34.54 -17.41 -7.20
CA GLU A 1 34.89 -16.40 -6.17
C GLU A 1 34.78 -17.08 -4.81
N PRO A 2 35.67 -16.79 -3.84
CA PRO A 2 35.62 -17.49 -2.56
C PRO A 2 34.27 -17.20 -1.90
N ALA A 3 33.64 -18.25 -1.37
CA ALA A 3 32.35 -18.20 -0.69
C ALA A 3 32.39 -17.46 0.66
N ASP A 4 33.51 -16.79 0.93
CA ASP A 4 33.96 -16.37 2.25
C ASP A 4 33.78 -14.87 2.42
N GLU A 5 32.56 -14.38 2.22
CA GLU A 5 32.00 -13.18 2.87
C GLU A 5 30.57 -12.95 2.37
N ILE A 6 29.67 -13.87 2.73
CA ILE A 6 28.23 -13.63 2.52
C ILE A 6 27.81 -12.51 3.48
N TYR A 7 27.73 -11.28 2.96
CA TYR A 7 27.38 -10.04 3.67
C TYR A 7 28.26 -9.70 4.88
N GLY A 8 29.50 -10.21 4.95
CA GLY A 8 30.41 -9.96 6.08
C GLY A 8 29.97 -10.62 7.39
N LEU A 9 29.13 -11.66 7.32
CA LEU A 9 28.61 -12.36 8.51
C LEU A 9 29.54 -13.51 8.92
N PRO A 10 29.72 -13.76 10.23
CA PRO A 10 30.39 -14.95 10.72
C PRO A 10 29.72 -16.24 10.21
N GLU A 11 30.52 -17.24 9.82
CA GLU A 11 29.99 -18.53 9.36
C GLU A 11 29.06 -19.19 10.40
N SER A 12 29.36 -18.96 11.69
CA SER A 12 28.57 -19.45 12.82
C SER A 12 27.11 -18.99 12.83
N VAL A 13 26.79 -17.87 12.17
CA VAL A 13 25.42 -17.34 12.11
C VAL A 13 24.75 -17.57 10.76
N LEU A 14 25.48 -17.91 9.69
CA LEU A 14 24.87 -18.16 8.37
C LEU A 14 23.82 -19.28 8.43
N GLY A 15 24.03 -20.28 9.28
CA GLY A 15 23.07 -21.36 9.52
C GLY A 15 21.72 -20.88 10.07
N THR A 16 21.67 -19.76 10.79
CA THR A 16 20.42 -19.24 11.39
C THR A 16 19.57 -18.44 10.41
N PHE A 17 20.09 -18.08 9.24
CA PHE A 17 19.36 -17.35 8.20
C PHE A 17 19.07 -18.20 6.96
N THR A 18 19.54 -19.44 6.95
CA THR A 18 19.52 -20.30 5.77
C THR A 18 18.61 -21.49 5.99
N PHE A 19 17.52 -21.56 5.23
CA PHE A 19 16.47 -22.58 5.40
C PHE A 19 16.20 -23.33 4.10
N PRO A 20 15.77 -24.60 4.16
CA PRO A 20 15.16 -25.27 3.01
C PRO A 20 13.79 -24.63 2.76
N MET A 21 13.68 -23.84 1.70
CA MET A 21 12.43 -23.18 1.32
C MET A 21 11.80 -23.89 0.11
N PRO A 22 10.52 -24.27 0.17
CA PRO A 22 9.79 -24.69 -1.02
C PRO A 22 9.50 -23.44 -1.85
N ILE A 23 10.20 -23.25 -2.97
CA ILE A 23 9.90 -22.11 -3.85
C ILE A 23 8.75 -22.49 -4.77
N LYS A 24 7.53 -22.09 -4.41
CA LYS A 24 6.28 -22.37 -5.13
C LYS A 24 5.87 -21.20 -6.02
N VAL A 25 6.12 -19.94 -5.61
CA VAL A 25 5.73 -18.76 -6.39
C VAL A 25 6.35 -18.78 -7.80
N GLY A 26 5.50 -18.73 -8.82
CA GLY A 26 5.89 -18.67 -10.23
C GLY A 26 6.35 -19.99 -10.84
N ARG A 27 6.12 -21.14 -10.17
CA ARG A 27 6.55 -22.47 -10.66
C ARG A 27 5.44 -23.51 -10.59
N THR A 28 5.32 -24.32 -11.65
CA THR A 28 4.41 -25.47 -11.73
C THR A 28 4.93 -26.69 -10.95
N GLU A 29 6.24 -26.78 -10.73
CA GLU A 29 6.88 -27.81 -9.90
C GLU A 29 7.72 -27.14 -8.80
N PRO A 30 7.27 -27.17 -7.53
CA PRO A 30 7.99 -26.51 -6.46
C PRO A 30 9.29 -27.25 -6.16
N LYS A 31 10.40 -26.50 -6.12
CA LYS A 31 11.73 -27.03 -5.74
C LYS A 31 12.04 -26.58 -4.33
N VAL A 32 12.40 -27.54 -3.47
CA VAL A 32 13.00 -27.22 -2.17
C VAL A 32 14.46 -26.90 -2.40
N MET A 33 14.85 -25.67 -2.09
CA MET A 33 16.24 -25.24 -2.16
C MET A 33 16.64 -24.53 -0.89
N ARG A 34 17.92 -24.68 -0.55
CA ARG A 34 18.49 -24.00 0.59
C ARG A 34 18.80 -22.56 0.17
N CYS A 35 18.11 -21.59 0.77
CA CYS A 35 18.31 -20.18 0.49
C CYS A 35 18.35 -19.37 1.79
N MET A 36 18.96 -18.19 1.71
CA MET A 36 18.92 -17.23 2.80
C MET A 36 17.58 -16.51 2.81
N ASN A 37 16.88 -16.55 3.94
CA ASN A 37 15.59 -15.87 4.12
C ASN A 37 15.54 -15.13 5.45
N TRP A 38 15.76 -13.82 5.37
CA TRP A 38 15.77 -12.90 6.51
C TRP A 38 14.41 -12.79 7.19
N MET A 39 13.32 -12.85 6.43
CA MET A 39 11.96 -12.78 6.97
C MET A 39 11.64 -14.04 7.77
N ALA A 40 11.98 -15.23 7.22
CA ALA A 40 11.82 -16.50 7.92
C ALA A 40 12.62 -16.53 9.22
N ALA A 41 13.89 -16.11 9.18
CA ALA A 41 14.72 -16.00 10.38
C ALA A 41 14.10 -15.04 11.40
N GLY A 42 13.70 -13.84 10.95
CA GLY A 42 13.04 -12.86 11.81
C GLY A 42 11.81 -13.44 12.49
N ALA A 43 10.89 -14.02 11.72
CA ALA A 43 9.68 -14.65 12.26
C ALA A 43 9.98 -15.82 13.22
N LEU A 44 11.04 -16.59 12.97
CA LEU A 44 11.43 -17.72 13.81
C LEU A 44 12.06 -17.32 15.15
N TYR A 45 12.76 -16.19 15.23
CA TYR A 45 13.50 -15.81 16.45
C TYR A 45 12.86 -14.70 17.28
N VAL A 46 11.85 -13.99 16.77
CA VAL A 46 11.10 -13.00 17.56
C VAL A 46 10.18 -13.66 18.58
N ASP A 47 9.89 -12.94 19.67
CA ASP A 47 8.90 -13.34 20.67
C ASP A 47 7.47 -13.32 20.11
N ARG A 48 7.17 -12.36 19.22
CA ARG A 48 5.87 -12.23 18.54
C ARG A 48 6.01 -11.67 17.14
N VAL A 49 5.19 -12.18 16.23
CA VAL A 49 5.03 -11.62 14.89
C VAL A 49 3.82 -10.69 14.88
N LEU A 50 4.05 -9.44 14.49
CA LEU A 50 3.01 -8.42 14.36
C LEU A 50 2.85 -8.01 12.91
N THR A 51 1.63 -7.66 12.52
CA THR A 51 1.35 -7.14 11.19
C THR A 51 0.27 -6.06 11.19
N VAL A 52 -0.01 -5.47 10.02
CA VAL A 52 -0.72 -4.18 9.88
C VAL A 52 -2.24 -4.25 10.00
N SER A 53 -2.83 -5.44 10.05
CA SER A 53 -4.26 -5.63 10.31
C SER A 53 -4.59 -7.09 10.66
N PRO A 54 -5.67 -7.37 11.42
CA PRO A 54 -6.15 -8.73 11.67
C PRO A 54 -6.47 -9.50 10.39
N THR A 55 -7.06 -8.82 9.39
CA THR A 55 -7.36 -9.42 8.09
C THR A 55 -6.08 -9.84 7.39
N TYR A 56 -5.05 -9.01 7.38
CA TYR A 56 -3.79 -9.36 6.74
C TYR A 56 -3.07 -10.49 7.49
N ALA A 57 -3.16 -10.55 8.82
CA ALA A 57 -2.68 -11.70 9.59
C ALA A 57 -3.39 -13.00 9.18
N TRP A 58 -4.71 -12.94 8.96
CA TRP A 58 -5.50 -14.06 8.46
C TRP A 58 -5.10 -14.44 7.03
N GLU A 59 -4.92 -13.47 6.13
CA GLU A 59 -4.51 -13.70 4.74
C GLU A 59 -3.15 -14.43 4.68
N LEU A 60 -2.17 -14.02 5.49
CA LEU A 60 -0.86 -14.65 5.57
C LEU A 60 -0.90 -16.12 6.03
N LEU A 61 -1.94 -16.52 6.77
CA LEU A 61 -2.11 -17.89 7.27
C LEU A 61 -2.95 -18.77 6.33
N ASN A 62 -3.88 -18.17 5.58
CA ASN A 62 -4.92 -18.93 4.88
C ASN A 62 -4.81 -18.85 3.35
N LEU A 63 -4.11 -17.86 2.81
CA LEU A 63 -3.91 -17.69 1.37
C LEU A 63 -2.46 -18.01 1.01
N PRO A 64 -2.18 -19.15 0.35
CA PRO A 64 -0.83 -19.57 0.01
C PRO A 64 -0.04 -18.53 -0.79
N GLU A 65 -0.70 -17.79 -1.69
CA GLU A 65 -0.06 -16.72 -2.45
C GLU A 65 0.35 -15.51 -1.59
N MET A 66 -0.30 -15.30 -0.44
CA MET A 66 -0.02 -14.18 0.46
C MET A 66 0.99 -14.55 1.54
N GLY A 67 0.93 -15.79 2.05
CA GLY A 67 1.88 -16.31 3.04
C GLY A 67 3.29 -16.49 2.49
N VAL A 68 3.45 -16.60 1.15
CA VAL A 68 4.73 -16.76 0.43
C VAL A 68 5.64 -17.77 1.14
N GLU A 69 5.07 -18.95 1.40
CA GLU A 69 5.75 -20.11 1.98
C GLU A 69 6.29 -19.92 3.41
N LEU A 70 5.82 -18.89 4.12
CA LEU A 70 6.07 -18.62 5.53
C LEU A 70 4.84 -18.86 6.41
N ASP A 71 3.73 -19.27 5.82
CA ASP A 71 2.47 -19.62 6.47
C ASP A 71 2.68 -20.57 7.66
N ASP A 72 3.42 -21.66 7.44
CA ASP A 72 3.79 -22.63 8.49
C ASP A 72 4.57 -22.02 9.66
N ILE A 73 5.40 -21.00 9.39
CA ILE A 73 6.21 -20.32 10.40
C ILE A 73 5.31 -19.37 11.19
N PHE A 74 4.45 -18.61 10.51
CA PHE A 74 3.51 -17.70 11.14
C PHE A 74 2.47 -18.44 11.98
N GLU A 75 2.00 -19.61 11.54
CA GLU A 75 1.08 -20.44 12.30
C GLU A 75 1.73 -20.94 13.59
N ARG A 76 2.94 -21.51 13.50
CA ARG A 76 3.68 -22.02 14.66
C ARG A 76 4.05 -20.95 15.67
N LYS A 77 4.39 -19.75 15.21
CA LYS A 77 4.78 -18.63 16.08
C LYS A 77 3.61 -17.83 16.61
N GLY A 78 2.48 -17.87 15.90
CA GLY A 78 1.37 -16.97 16.11
C GLY A 78 1.67 -15.59 15.53
N ILE A 79 0.77 -15.12 14.66
CA ILE A 79 0.79 -13.78 14.08
C ILE A 79 -0.39 -12.97 14.60
N THR A 80 -0.15 -11.74 15.02
CA THR A 80 -1.19 -10.82 15.47
C THR A 80 -1.24 -9.60 14.58
N GLY A 81 -2.43 -9.30 14.04
CA GLY A 81 -2.67 -8.09 13.29
C GLY A 81 -3.05 -6.92 14.20
N ILE A 82 -2.33 -5.81 14.10
CA ILE A 82 -2.63 -4.54 14.76
C ILE A 82 -2.95 -3.54 13.66
N VAL A 83 -4.19 -3.06 13.62
CA VAL A 83 -4.63 -2.09 12.62
C VAL A 83 -3.79 -0.83 12.70
N ASN A 84 -3.19 -0.43 11.58
CA ASN A 84 -2.49 0.84 11.49
C ASN A 84 -3.47 2.00 11.75
N GLY A 85 -3.08 2.88 12.68
CA GLY A 85 -3.84 4.07 13.02
C GLY A 85 -3.42 5.30 12.21
N VAL A 86 -4.31 6.28 12.15
CA VAL A 86 -4.01 7.64 11.71
C VAL A 86 -3.84 8.52 12.94
N LYS A 87 -2.88 9.45 12.92
CA LYS A 87 -2.60 10.33 14.06
C LYS A 87 -3.85 11.13 14.47
N GLU A 88 -4.10 11.23 15.77
CA GLU A 88 -5.13 12.10 16.31
C GLU A 88 -4.95 13.54 15.83
N GLY A 89 -6.05 14.16 15.41
CA GLY A 89 -6.08 15.52 14.88
C GLY A 89 -6.01 15.63 13.36
N ILE A 90 -5.84 14.53 12.62
CA ILE A 90 -6.16 14.50 11.17
C ILE A 90 -7.68 14.52 11.04
N ASN A 91 -8.26 15.72 11.08
CA ASN A 91 -9.71 15.93 11.09
C ASN A 91 -10.03 17.29 10.44
N PRO A 92 -11.03 17.39 9.55
CA PRO A 92 -11.45 18.65 8.96
C PRO A 92 -11.95 19.71 9.96
N THR A 93 -12.25 19.35 11.21
CA THR A 93 -12.58 20.32 12.27
C THR A 93 -11.35 20.87 13.00
N ASN A 94 -10.17 20.28 12.80
CA ASN A 94 -8.94 20.70 13.46
C ASN A 94 -8.25 21.80 12.66
N GLU A 95 -8.24 23.02 13.21
CA GLU A 95 -7.64 24.20 12.56
C GLU A 95 -6.15 24.04 12.27
N ALA A 96 -5.38 23.42 13.17
CA ALA A 96 -3.95 23.19 12.96
C ALA A 96 -3.70 22.22 11.80
N PHE A 97 -4.54 21.19 11.66
CA PHE A 97 -4.49 20.28 10.52
C PHE A 97 -4.88 20.98 9.22
N VAL A 98 -6.01 21.70 9.19
CA VAL A 98 -6.48 22.44 8.02
C VAL A 98 -5.43 23.44 7.53
N LYS A 99 -4.82 24.20 8.45
CA LYS A 99 -3.74 25.13 8.14
C LYS A 99 -2.52 24.41 7.57
N LYS A 100 -2.09 23.29 8.18
CA LYS A 100 -0.95 22.51 7.72
C LYS A 100 -1.22 21.85 6.36
N ALA A 101 -2.44 21.38 6.13
CA ALA A 101 -2.89 20.75 4.90
C ALA A 101 -3.25 21.77 3.81
N THR A 102 -3.10 23.08 4.08
CA THR A 102 -3.45 24.17 3.15
C THR A 102 -4.89 24.08 2.63
N MET A 103 -5.81 23.58 3.47
CA MET A 103 -7.22 23.53 3.17
C MET A 103 -7.84 24.93 3.32
N LEU A 104 -8.87 25.23 2.53
CA LEU A 104 -9.53 26.54 2.55
C LEU A 104 -10.16 26.87 3.90
N SER A 105 -10.78 25.88 4.56
CA SER A 105 -11.42 26.08 5.86
C SER A 105 -11.61 24.75 6.58
N THR A 106 -11.92 24.84 7.87
CA THR A 106 -12.56 23.74 8.59
C THR A 106 -13.99 23.52 8.07
N TYR A 107 -14.53 22.33 8.33
CA TYR A 107 -15.95 22.06 8.13
C TYR A 107 -16.43 20.98 9.11
N THR A 108 -17.73 20.99 9.34
CA THR A 108 -18.47 20.06 10.20
C THR A 108 -19.57 19.38 9.39
N ILE A 109 -20.31 18.47 10.02
CA ILE A 109 -21.48 17.84 9.38
C ILE A 109 -22.56 18.86 8.99
N LYS A 110 -22.62 20.03 9.64
CA LYS A 110 -23.68 21.03 9.43
C LYS A 110 -23.48 21.87 8.17
N ASP A 111 -22.23 22.03 7.74
CA ASP A 111 -21.82 22.93 6.65
C ASP A 111 -21.00 22.20 5.56
N VAL A 112 -20.89 20.87 5.64
CA VAL A 112 -20.05 20.06 4.74
C VAL A 112 -20.40 20.27 3.26
N ASP A 113 -21.67 20.43 2.90
CA ASP A 113 -22.07 20.56 1.49
C ASP A 113 -21.55 21.86 0.87
N GLU A 114 -21.75 22.99 1.54
CA GLU A 114 -21.25 24.30 1.11
C GLU A 114 -19.71 24.33 1.09
N LYS A 115 -19.07 23.87 2.17
CA LYS A 115 -17.60 23.88 2.29
C LYS A 115 -16.93 22.96 1.28
N LYS A 116 -17.51 21.77 1.04
CA LYS A 116 -17.00 20.82 0.04
C LYS A 116 -17.17 21.37 -1.38
N ALA A 117 -18.26 22.06 -1.68
CA ALA A 117 -18.44 22.72 -2.98
C ALA A 117 -17.34 23.78 -3.23
N ALA A 118 -17.07 24.62 -2.24
CA ALA A 118 -15.98 25.61 -2.32
C ALA A 118 -14.59 24.96 -2.48
N MET A 119 -14.31 23.89 -1.71
CA MET A 119 -13.05 23.13 -1.84
C MET A 119 -12.92 22.47 -3.22
N LYS A 120 -14.00 21.89 -3.75
CA LYS A 120 -14.03 21.28 -5.08
C LYS A 120 -13.70 22.31 -6.15
N LYS A 121 -14.35 23.48 -6.12
CA LYS A 121 -14.06 24.59 -7.04
C LYS A 121 -12.58 24.99 -7.00
N TYR A 122 -12.04 25.18 -5.81
CA TYR A 122 -10.63 25.54 -5.64
C TYR A 122 -9.66 24.48 -6.17
N VAL A 123 -9.94 23.20 -5.95
CA VAL A 123 -9.11 22.11 -6.50
C VAL A 123 -9.23 22.06 -8.03
N GLN A 124 -10.42 22.25 -8.59
CA GLN A 124 -10.59 22.34 -10.06
C GLN A 124 -9.75 23.48 -10.64
N GLU A 125 -9.82 24.68 -10.05
CA GLU A 125 -9.03 25.84 -10.47
C GLU A 125 -7.51 25.59 -10.34
N LEU A 126 -7.08 25.01 -9.21
CA LEU A 126 -5.67 24.73 -8.92
C LEU A 126 -5.04 23.78 -9.95
N TYR A 127 -5.80 22.79 -10.43
CA TYR A 127 -5.35 21.79 -11.41
C TYR A 127 -5.79 22.11 -12.85
N GLY A 128 -6.33 23.30 -13.10
CA GLY A 128 -6.73 23.75 -14.44
C GLY A 128 -7.90 22.98 -15.05
N LEU A 129 -8.72 22.33 -14.23
CA LEU A 129 -9.94 21.64 -14.67
C LEU A 129 -11.08 22.64 -14.89
N PRO A 130 -12.04 22.36 -15.79
CA PRO A 130 -13.26 23.15 -15.91
C PRO A 130 -14.00 23.18 -14.56
N VAL A 131 -14.33 24.38 -14.07
CA VAL A 131 -15.09 24.52 -12.82
C VAL A 131 -16.51 24.03 -13.06
N SER A 132 -16.90 22.98 -12.33
CA SER A 132 -18.22 22.37 -12.45
C SER A 132 -18.72 21.88 -11.09
N GLU A 133 -19.90 22.36 -10.72
CA GLU A 133 -20.57 21.96 -9.47
C GLU A 133 -21.14 20.54 -9.58
N THR A 134 -21.54 20.09 -10.78
CA THR A 134 -22.20 18.80 -11.01
C THR A 134 -21.23 17.66 -11.31
N SER A 135 -20.12 17.93 -12.01
CA SER A 135 -19.20 16.87 -12.45
C SER A 135 -18.54 16.17 -11.27
N ALA A 136 -18.54 14.85 -11.21
CA ALA A 136 -17.91 14.13 -10.10
C ALA A 136 -16.38 14.33 -10.15
N LEU A 137 -15.76 14.81 -9.05
CA LEU A 137 -14.31 14.92 -8.96
C LEU A 137 -13.74 13.71 -8.23
N CYS A 138 -12.98 12.89 -8.95
CA CYS A 138 -12.26 11.73 -8.43
C CYS A 138 -10.77 12.05 -8.32
N VAL A 139 -10.15 11.67 -7.21
CA VAL A 139 -8.72 11.89 -6.97
C VAL A 139 -8.07 10.57 -6.60
N PHE A 140 -7.06 10.17 -7.37
CA PHE A 140 -6.17 9.07 -7.03
C PHE A 140 -4.85 9.61 -6.52
N VAL A 141 -4.46 9.21 -5.31
CA VAL A 141 -3.15 9.54 -4.73
C VAL A 141 -2.43 8.24 -4.39
N GLY A 142 -1.32 7.96 -5.06
CA GLY A 142 -0.61 6.70 -4.84
C GLY A 142 0.59 6.51 -5.76
N ARG A 143 1.33 5.42 -5.54
CA ARG A 143 2.39 5.01 -6.46
C ARG A 143 1.77 4.36 -7.69
N MET A 144 2.25 4.73 -8.88
CA MET A 144 1.84 4.08 -10.13
C MET A 144 2.67 2.80 -10.32
N ASP A 145 2.17 1.73 -9.71
CA ASP A 145 2.72 0.38 -9.73
C ASP A 145 1.58 -0.61 -10.00
N LEU A 146 1.85 -1.70 -10.71
CA LEU A 146 0.90 -2.78 -10.93
C LEU A 146 0.39 -3.38 -9.62
N GLN A 147 1.23 -3.43 -8.57
CA GLN A 147 0.81 -3.86 -7.24
C GLN A 147 -0.21 -2.93 -6.58
N LYS A 148 -0.43 -1.74 -7.14
CA LYS A 148 -1.44 -0.76 -6.70
C LYS A 148 -2.64 -0.68 -7.63
N GLY A 149 -2.73 -1.57 -8.63
CA GLY A 149 -3.87 -1.71 -9.51
C GLY A 149 -4.07 -0.53 -10.46
N TYR A 150 -2.98 0.15 -10.83
CA TYR A 150 -3.04 1.28 -11.75
C TYR A 150 -3.55 0.88 -13.15
N ASP A 151 -3.22 -0.32 -13.60
CA ASP A 151 -3.75 -0.95 -14.80
C ASP A 151 -5.28 -1.10 -14.75
N TYR A 152 -5.83 -1.55 -13.62
CA TYR A 152 -7.28 -1.60 -13.42
C TYR A 152 -7.91 -0.20 -13.42
N LEU A 153 -7.26 0.78 -12.78
CA LEU A 153 -7.74 2.16 -12.78
C LEU A 153 -7.84 2.71 -14.21
N LEU A 154 -6.79 2.55 -15.02
CA LEU A 154 -6.78 3.01 -16.41
C LEU A 154 -7.86 2.32 -17.25
N ALA A 155 -8.00 0.99 -17.13
CA ALA A 155 -9.03 0.24 -17.83
C ALA A 155 -10.44 0.70 -17.45
N ALA A 156 -10.69 0.94 -16.16
CA ALA A 156 -11.97 1.44 -15.68
C ALA A 156 -12.25 2.84 -16.20
N LEU A 157 -11.27 3.74 -16.19
CA LEU A 157 -11.41 5.11 -16.71
C LEU A 157 -11.73 5.12 -18.20
N ALA A 158 -11.02 4.33 -19.00
CA ALA A 158 -11.28 4.19 -20.43
C ALA A 158 -12.72 3.74 -20.73
N ALA A 159 -13.32 2.92 -19.85
CA ALA A 159 -14.69 2.44 -20.02
C ALA A 159 -15.77 3.48 -19.64
N VAL A 160 -15.46 4.41 -18.73
CA VAL A 160 -16.49 5.29 -18.13
C VAL A 160 -16.38 6.75 -18.54
N LEU A 161 -15.20 7.23 -18.97
CA LEU A 161 -14.97 8.65 -19.27
C LEU A 161 -15.85 9.18 -20.40
N ASP A 162 -16.21 8.35 -21.38
CA ASP A 162 -17.07 8.77 -22.50
C ASP A 162 -18.56 8.90 -22.11
N ASN A 163 -18.96 8.31 -20.98
CA ASN A 163 -20.37 8.14 -20.62
C ASN A 163 -20.77 8.84 -19.31
N LEU A 164 -19.81 9.36 -18.54
CA LEU A 164 -20.05 9.99 -17.25
C LEU A 164 -19.45 11.41 -17.20
N ASP A 165 -20.19 12.33 -16.59
CA ASP A 165 -19.70 13.67 -16.25
C ASP A 165 -18.73 13.59 -15.05
N LEU A 166 -17.48 13.24 -15.34
CA LEU A 166 -16.43 12.94 -14.38
C LEU A 166 -15.15 13.72 -14.71
N GLN A 167 -14.51 14.20 -13.65
CA GLN A 167 -13.17 14.76 -13.67
C GLN A 167 -12.25 13.91 -12.81
N ILE A 168 -11.03 13.67 -13.28
CA ILE A 168 -10.04 12.90 -12.52
C ILE A 168 -8.74 13.67 -12.34
N ILE A 169 -8.21 13.59 -11.13
CA ILE A 169 -6.87 14.02 -10.77
C ILE A 169 -6.08 12.78 -10.35
N VAL A 170 -4.95 12.53 -11.00
CA VAL A 170 -4.03 11.44 -10.65
C VAL A 170 -2.72 12.06 -10.16
N VAL A 171 -2.43 11.91 -8.88
CA VAL A 171 -1.19 12.38 -8.25
C VAL A 171 -0.39 11.17 -7.80
N GLY A 172 0.79 10.98 -8.37
CA GLY A 172 1.62 9.85 -8.03
C GLY A 172 3.04 9.97 -8.53
N THR A 173 3.92 9.23 -7.87
CA THR A 173 5.24 8.91 -8.39
C THR A 173 5.22 7.48 -8.90
N GLY A 174 5.91 7.23 -10.01
CA GLY A 174 5.88 5.94 -10.68
C GLY A 174 7.10 5.78 -11.57
N ARG A 175 7.18 4.65 -12.27
CA ARG A 175 8.20 4.49 -13.31
C ARG A 175 8.01 5.56 -14.38
N SER A 176 9.11 6.04 -14.93
CA SER A 176 9.12 7.13 -15.91
C SER A 176 8.35 6.84 -17.20
N ASP A 177 8.09 5.56 -17.51
CA ASP A 177 7.24 5.14 -18.63
C ASP A 177 5.73 5.31 -18.36
N LEU A 178 5.34 5.63 -17.13
CA LEU A 178 3.94 5.73 -16.69
C LEU A 178 3.57 7.13 -16.17
N VAL A 179 4.55 8.02 -15.99
CA VAL A 179 4.34 9.38 -15.47
C VAL A 179 4.51 10.36 -16.62
N ALA A 180 3.47 11.12 -16.96
CA ALA A 180 3.62 12.26 -17.85
C ALA A 180 4.47 13.34 -17.16
N SER A 181 5.45 13.88 -17.90
CA SER A 181 6.38 14.92 -17.42
C SER A 181 5.66 16.23 -17.08
#